data_AF-A0A965QSU8-F1
#
_entry.id   AF-A0A965QSU8-F1
#
_cell.length_a   1.000
_cell.length_b   1.000
_cell.length_c   1.000
_cell.angle_alpha   90.00
_cell.angle_beta   90.00
_cell.angle_gamma   90.00
#
_symmetry.space_group_name_H-M   'P 1'
#
loop_
_entity.id
_entity.type
_entity.pdbx_description
1 polymer ?
#
loop_
_entity_poly.entity_id
_entity_poly.type
_entity_poly.pdbx_seq_one_letter_code
_entity_poly.pdbx_strand_id
1 'polypeptide(L)'
;DQGPRESIETGLASCSGLSVLLIDACRAVGIPARFAGTPCWTNGSGNHSWVEVWADGWHFTGAAEPDGDALDRGWFVGNAAAARADDPRHAIYATSFRRTSLSFPLSWNPQDRSISAVDVTPRYAGCGPGPAAGLSGASAAAVRPWSGLLAKDAASRPPWEELEWSEHPLDRETAKTAARELWADHAQRLRRERAAEVKARILVIGEQKMPFFYTVSGQKPDAGRSLWISLHGGGGAPPAVNTQQWENQKRLYAVPEGVYLAPRAPTDTWDLWHRNGIDAFFDRLIEDMIVFEDVDPDRVYLLGYSAGGDGVYQVAPRMADRWAAAAMMAGHPNETSPLGLRNLPFALQVGADDGGYNRNAVAARWEKNLADLHRQDPGGYEHWVRIREGKGHWMDREDAEALPWMAKFTREPWPERVVWKQDDVVRGQLYWLAADPAQLGQRAEIRASRDGQRIDVESAGARQVTILLRDDFIDLDRPVVITSRGRTVHEGVVPRTFRALAESLGARGDPQLMFCGRVTVSLPAE
;
A
#
# COMPACT_ATOMS: atom_id res chain seq x y z
N ASP A 1 44.59 -4.98 13.38
CA ASP A 1 43.35 -5.78 13.38
C ASP A 1 43.50 -7.03 14.21
N GLN A 2 42.36 -7.46 14.74
CA GLN A 2 42.20 -8.56 15.68
C GLN A 2 42.47 -9.91 14.99
N GLY A 3 43.16 -10.81 15.68
CA GLY A 3 43.38 -12.18 15.22
C GLY A 3 42.24 -13.12 15.64
N PRO A 4 42.19 -14.36 15.09
CA PRO A 4 41.10 -15.31 15.37
C PRO A 4 40.85 -15.56 16.86
N ARG A 5 41.93 -15.70 17.64
CA ARG A 5 41.85 -15.92 19.10
C ARG A 5 41.17 -14.74 19.80
N GLU A 6 41.54 -13.52 19.44
CA GLU A 6 40.98 -12.31 20.03
C GLU A 6 39.51 -12.15 19.63
N SER A 7 39.15 -12.41 18.37
CA SER A 7 37.75 -12.40 17.90
C SER A 7 36.86 -13.44 18.61
N ILE A 8 37.40 -14.63 18.92
CA ILE A 8 36.69 -15.66 19.68
C ILE A 8 36.53 -15.24 21.14
N GLU A 9 37.59 -14.73 21.77
CA GLU A 9 37.59 -14.32 23.18
C GLU A 9 36.65 -13.14 23.45
N THR A 10 36.52 -12.20 22.52
CA THR A 10 35.66 -11.00 22.67
C THR A 10 34.23 -11.21 22.18
N GLY A 11 33.98 -12.23 21.33
CA GLY A 11 32.70 -12.45 20.68
C GLY A 11 32.32 -11.37 19.65
N LEU A 12 33.26 -10.49 19.27
CA LEU A 12 33.03 -9.37 18.36
C LEU A 12 34.21 -9.25 17.38
N ALA A 13 33.92 -8.98 16.10
CA ALA A 13 34.94 -8.73 15.09
C ALA A 13 34.39 -7.88 13.94
N SER A 14 35.27 -7.10 13.30
CA SER A 14 34.97 -6.39 12.05
C SER A 14 34.95 -7.35 10.86
N CYS A 15 34.51 -6.89 9.68
CA CYS A 15 34.59 -7.68 8.44
C CYS A 15 36.00 -8.24 8.18
N SER A 16 37.05 -7.48 8.50
CA SER A 16 38.45 -7.94 8.43
C SER A 16 38.72 -9.07 9.44
N GLY A 17 38.34 -8.91 10.72
CA GLY A 17 38.58 -9.92 11.75
C GLY A 17 37.82 -11.22 11.49
N LEU A 18 36.56 -11.12 11.05
CA LEU A 18 35.74 -12.28 10.66
C LEU A 18 36.33 -12.99 9.44
N SER A 19 36.83 -12.24 8.45
CA SER A 19 37.46 -12.83 7.25
C SER A 19 38.70 -13.63 7.63
N VAL A 20 39.55 -13.10 8.52
CA VAL A 20 40.74 -13.83 9.01
C VAL A 20 40.33 -15.10 9.77
N LEU A 21 39.31 -15.02 10.63
CA LEU A 21 38.80 -16.17 11.38
C LEU A 21 38.26 -17.26 10.43
N LEU A 22 37.47 -16.90 9.42
CA LEU A 22 36.94 -17.87 8.45
C LEU A 22 38.05 -18.48 7.60
N ILE A 23 39.03 -17.69 7.16
CA ILE A 23 40.20 -18.20 6.41
C ILE A 23 40.96 -19.25 7.22
N ASP A 24 41.20 -18.99 8.51
CA ASP A 24 41.89 -19.95 9.38
C ASP A 24 41.05 -21.21 9.61
N ALA A 25 39.72 -21.07 9.75
CA ALA A 25 38.82 -22.21 9.85
C ALA A 25 38.83 -23.08 8.57
N CYS A 26 38.74 -22.47 7.38
CA CYS A 26 38.84 -23.17 6.11
C CYS A 26 40.19 -23.90 5.96
N ARG A 27 41.29 -23.22 6.29
CA ARG A 27 42.64 -23.79 6.16
C ARG A 27 42.89 -24.92 7.17
N ALA A 28 42.28 -24.88 8.35
CA ALA A 28 42.38 -25.96 9.34
C ALA A 28 41.76 -27.28 8.84
N VAL A 29 40.78 -27.22 7.95
CA VAL A 29 40.15 -28.39 7.31
C VAL A 29 40.65 -28.66 5.88
N GLY A 30 41.74 -28.02 5.47
CA GLY A 30 42.39 -28.25 4.18
C GLY A 30 41.75 -27.56 2.99
N ILE A 31 40.82 -26.61 3.20
CA ILE A 31 40.23 -25.79 2.13
C ILE A 31 41.14 -24.58 1.89
N PRO A 32 41.72 -24.40 0.68
CA PRO A 32 42.49 -23.21 0.37
C PRO A 32 41.58 -21.98 0.41
N ALA A 33 41.91 -21.02 1.29
CA ALA A 33 41.19 -19.76 1.43
C ALA A 33 42.15 -18.58 1.45
N ARG A 34 41.72 -17.41 1.01
CA ARG A 34 42.50 -16.16 1.03
C ARG A 34 41.63 -14.94 1.28
N PHE A 35 42.28 -13.90 1.78
CA PHE A 35 41.65 -12.62 2.07
C PHE A 35 41.50 -11.81 0.78
N ALA A 36 40.31 -11.26 0.56
CA ALA A 36 39.98 -10.37 -0.55
C ALA A 36 39.31 -9.08 -0.03
N GLY A 37 39.43 -7.98 -0.78
CA GLY A 37 38.84 -6.72 -0.34
C GLY A 37 39.07 -5.55 -1.29
N THR A 38 38.31 -4.49 -1.07
CA THR A 38 38.52 -3.18 -1.71
C THR A 38 38.96 -2.14 -0.67
N PRO A 39 39.91 -1.23 -0.99
CA PRO A 39 40.25 -0.11 -0.12
C PRO A 39 39.10 0.87 0.06
N CYS A 40 38.25 1.03 -0.96
CA CYS A 40 37.10 1.90 -0.93
C CYS A 40 36.15 1.55 -2.08
N TRP A 41 34.86 1.39 -1.80
CA TRP A 41 33.85 1.28 -2.85
C TRP A 41 33.82 2.51 -3.76
N THR A 42 33.43 2.33 -5.02
CA THR A 42 33.32 3.45 -5.99
C THR A 42 32.26 4.49 -5.61
N ASN A 43 31.27 4.11 -4.80
CA ASN A 43 30.27 5.01 -4.23
C ASN A 43 30.76 5.74 -2.95
N GLY A 44 32.00 5.53 -2.53
CA GLY A 44 32.60 6.20 -1.37
C GLY A 44 32.17 5.66 0.00
N SER A 45 31.43 4.55 0.06
CA SER A 45 30.91 3.97 1.32
C SER A 45 31.97 3.28 2.21
N GLY A 46 33.26 3.38 1.87
CA GLY A 46 34.36 2.88 2.68
C GLY A 46 34.93 1.53 2.18
N ASN A 47 35.85 0.96 2.96
CA ASN A 47 36.51 -0.31 2.65
C ASN A 47 35.63 -1.51 3.04
N HIS A 48 35.87 -2.65 2.39
CA HIS A 48 35.27 -3.91 2.81
C HIS A 48 36.18 -5.10 2.49
N SER A 49 36.07 -6.14 3.30
CA SER A 49 36.91 -7.34 3.27
C SER A 49 36.04 -8.59 3.34
N TRP A 50 36.39 -9.61 2.56
CA TRP A 50 35.69 -10.90 2.49
C TRP A 50 36.69 -12.03 2.18
N VAL A 51 36.16 -13.24 1.95
CA VAL A 51 36.98 -14.46 1.76
C VAL A 51 36.80 -15.02 0.36
N GLU A 52 37.90 -15.40 -0.29
CA GLU A 52 37.86 -16.30 -1.45
C GLU A 52 38.32 -17.69 -1.05
N VAL A 53 37.54 -18.71 -1.37
CA VAL A 53 37.84 -20.14 -1.16
C VAL A 53 38.05 -20.85 -2.50
N TRP A 54 38.83 -21.93 -2.49
CA TRP A 54 39.11 -22.71 -3.69
C TRP A 54 38.19 -23.92 -3.81
N ALA A 55 37.40 -23.98 -4.88
CA ALA A 55 36.55 -25.10 -5.27
C ALA A 55 36.50 -25.17 -6.80
N ASP A 56 37.42 -25.91 -7.44
CA ASP A 56 37.62 -25.94 -8.91
C ASP A 56 37.85 -24.55 -9.57
N GLY A 57 38.22 -23.58 -8.75
CA GLY A 57 38.38 -22.16 -9.08
C GLY A 57 38.38 -21.33 -7.81
N TRP A 58 38.71 -20.04 -7.92
CA TRP A 58 38.52 -19.11 -6.80
C TRP A 58 37.07 -18.63 -6.81
N HIS A 59 36.37 -18.87 -5.71
CA HIS A 59 35.03 -18.39 -5.47
C HIS A 59 35.00 -17.52 -4.21
N PHE A 60 34.12 -16.53 -4.13
CA PHE A 60 34.01 -15.69 -2.95
C PHE A 60 32.87 -16.11 -2.03
N THR A 61 33.01 -15.75 -0.76
CA THR A 61 31.97 -15.85 0.26
C THR A 61 32.14 -14.67 1.22
N GLY A 62 31.04 -14.28 1.86
CA GLY A 62 31.11 -13.45 3.07
C GLY A 62 31.96 -14.11 4.16
N ALA A 63 32.29 -13.33 5.19
CA ALA A 63 33.00 -13.78 6.37
C ALA A 63 32.07 -14.37 7.46
N ALA A 64 30.85 -13.84 7.60
CA ALA A 64 29.84 -14.31 8.56
C ALA A 64 28.39 -14.04 8.10
N GLU A 65 28.22 -13.63 6.84
CA GLU A 65 26.94 -13.21 6.29
C GLU A 65 26.03 -14.42 5.95
N PRO A 66 24.70 -14.31 6.13
CA PRO A 66 23.76 -15.42 5.98
C PRO A 66 23.41 -15.69 4.49
N ASP A 67 24.42 -15.91 3.64
CA ASP A 67 24.25 -16.10 2.19
C ASP A 67 23.97 -17.57 1.78
N GLY A 68 23.82 -18.47 2.76
CA GLY A 68 23.54 -19.90 2.57
C GLY A 68 24.76 -20.72 2.15
N ASP A 69 24.54 -21.94 1.62
CA ASP A 69 25.62 -22.89 1.30
C ASP A 69 26.26 -22.66 -0.09
N ALA A 70 26.01 -21.52 -0.74
CA ALA A 70 26.44 -21.24 -2.10
C ALA A 70 27.55 -20.18 -2.15
N LEU A 71 28.60 -20.47 -2.92
CA LEU A 71 29.70 -19.55 -3.18
C LEU A 71 29.32 -18.53 -4.29
N ASP A 72 30.14 -17.49 -4.43
CA ASP A 72 29.95 -16.32 -5.30
C ASP A 72 28.67 -15.53 -4.99
N ARG A 73 28.34 -15.45 -3.69
CA ARG A 73 27.24 -14.66 -3.16
C ARG A 73 27.72 -13.76 -2.03
N GLY A 74 27.07 -12.62 -1.92
CA GLY A 74 27.38 -11.60 -0.94
C GLY A 74 26.58 -10.34 -1.19
N TRP A 75 26.18 -9.66 -0.11
CA TRP A 75 25.50 -8.35 -0.20
C TRP A 75 26.33 -7.31 -0.99
N PHE A 76 27.66 -7.46 -0.99
CA PHE A 76 28.60 -6.52 -1.61
C PHE A 76 28.78 -6.71 -3.13
N VAL A 77 28.17 -7.72 -3.76
CA VAL A 77 28.41 -8.06 -5.17
C VAL A 77 28.11 -6.90 -6.12
N GLY A 78 27.04 -6.12 -5.86
CA GLY A 78 26.72 -4.94 -6.67
C GLY A 78 27.79 -3.85 -6.58
N ASN A 79 28.33 -3.60 -5.38
CA ASN A 79 29.42 -2.65 -5.20
C ASN A 79 30.72 -3.17 -5.80
N ALA A 80 30.98 -4.48 -5.72
CA ALA A 80 32.13 -5.14 -6.31
C ALA A 80 32.09 -5.13 -7.84
N ALA A 81 30.91 -5.24 -8.45
CA ALA A 81 30.73 -5.14 -9.90
C ALA A 81 31.07 -3.76 -10.46
N ALA A 82 30.98 -2.72 -9.63
CA ALA A 82 31.37 -1.35 -9.98
C ALA A 82 32.86 -1.05 -9.74
N ALA A 83 33.66 -2.02 -9.30
CA ALA A 83 35.10 -1.84 -9.05
C ALA A 83 35.87 -1.51 -10.33
N ARG A 84 36.97 -0.76 -10.18
CA ARG A 84 37.77 -0.21 -11.28
C ARG A 84 39.22 -0.69 -11.18
N ALA A 85 39.64 -1.56 -12.09
CA ALA A 85 40.99 -2.14 -12.08
C ALA A 85 42.10 -1.09 -12.30
N ASP A 86 41.75 0.03 -12.95
CA ASP A 86 42.65 1.14 -13.25
C ASP A 86 42.75 2.20 -12.13
N ASP A 87 41.88 2.15 -11.10
CA ASP A 87 41.98 2.99 -9.90
C ASP A 87 42.33 2.13 -8.67
N PRO A 88 43.58 2.19 -8.17
CA PRO A 88 44.02 1.39 -7.03
C PRO A 88 43.21 1.58 -5.73
N ARG A 89 42.42 2.66 -5.62
CA ARG A 89 41.53 2.88 -4.46
C ARG A 89 40.22 2.13 -4.57
N HIS A 90 39.82 1.77 -5.79
CA HIS A 90 38.53 1.16 -6.11
C HIS A 90 38.65 -0.22 -6.78
N ALA A 91 39.88 -0.70 -6.98
CA ALA A 91 40.17 -2.06 -7.38
C ALA A 91 39.92 -3.06 -6.24
N ILE A 92 39.76 -4.33 -6.61
CA ILE A 92 39.63 -5.45 -5.67
C ILE A 92 40.90 -6.26 -5.71
N TYR A 93 41.46 -6.50 -4.53
CA TYR A 93 42.69 -7.26 -4.34
C TYR A 93 42.40 -8.55 -3.60
N ALA A 94 43.16 -9.60 -3.90
CA ALA A 94 43.23 -10.80 -3.09
C ALA A 94 44.69 -11.09 -2.69
N THR A 95 44.89 -11.54 -1.47
CA THR A 95 46.22 -11.88 -0.94
C THR A 95 46.85 -13.06 -1.68
N SER A 96 48.18 -13.07 -1.78
CA SER A 96 48.95 -14.09 -2.49
C SER A 96 50.19 -14.51 -1.70
N PHE A 97 50.40 -15.82 -1.57
CA PHE A 97 51.65 -16.37 -1.05
C PHE A 97 52.82 -16.23 -2.03
N ARG A 98 52.54 -16.22 -3.34
CA ARG A 98 53.54 -15.90 -4.35
C ARG A 98 53.87 -14.41 -4.25
N ARG A 99 55.16 -14.07 -4.25
CA ARG A 99 55.61 -12.68 -4.35
C ARG A 99 55.17 -12.09 -5.69
N THR A 100 54.45 -10.98 -5.62
CA THR A 100 53.95 -10.22 -6.78
C THR A 100 54.43 -8.77 -6.70
N SER A 101 54.27 -8.02 -7.79
CA SER A 101 54.56 -6.59 -7.83
C SER A 101 53.51 -5.74 -7.10
N LEU A 102 52.37 -6.31 -6.70
CA LEU A 102 51.30 -5.64 -5.97
C LEU A 102 51.35 -6.02 -4.49
N SER A 103 51.04 -5.04 -3.63
CA SER A 103 50.85 -5.26 -2.19
C SER A 103 49.38 -5.13 -1.83
N PHE A 104 48.90 -5.95 -0.89
CA PHE A 104 47.52 -5.84 -0.44
C PHE A 104 47.31 -4.52 0.30
N PRO A 105 46.27 -3.73 -0.04
CA PRO A 105 46.02 -2.45 0.61
C PRO A 105 45.37 -2.66 1.97
N LEU A 106 46.18 -2.60 3.03
CA LEU A 106 45.71 -2.66 4.41
C LEU A 106 45.14 -1.29 4.81
N SER A 107 43.81 -1.16 4.84
CA SER A 107 43.13 0.10 5.18
C SER A 107 43.51 0.63 6.57
N TRP A 108 43.87 -0.27 7.50
CA TRP A 108 44.34 0.04 8.84
C TRP A 108 45.85 0.28 8.96
N ASN A 109 46.65 -0.08 7.94
CA ASN A 109 48.08 0.20 7.90
C ASN A 109 48.57 0.46 6.47
N PRO A 110 48.22 1.61 5.87
CA PRO A 110 48.44 1.85 4.44
C PRO A 110 49.92 1.95 4.01
N GLN A 111 50.88 1.96 4.94
CA GLN A 111 52.31 2.00 4.65
C GLN A 111 52.95 0.61 4.55
N ASP A 112 52.29 -0.42 5.08
CA ASP A 112 52.80 -1.78 5.01
C ASP A 112 52.62 -2.34 3.58
N ARG A 113 53.70 -2.92 3.07
CA ARG A 113 53.81 -3.52 1.73
C ARG A 113 54.27 -4.97 1.78
N SER A 114 54.30 -5.57 2.98
CA SER A 114 54.85 -6.90 3.21
C SER A 114 53.98 -8.03 2.64
N ILE A 115 52.68 -7.79 2.49
CA ILE A 115 51.68 -8.76 2.01
C ILE A 115 51.53 -8.61 0.49
N SER A 116 51.92 -9.64 -0.26
CA SER A 116 51.73 -9.68 -1.71
C SER A 116 50.25 -9.89 -2.08
N ALA A 117 49.83 -9.29 -3.19
CA ALA A 117 48.45 -9.36 -3.69
C ALA A 117 48.37 -9.59 -5.19
N VAL A 118 47.20 -9.98 -5.66
CA VAL A 118 46.81 -9.98 -7.07
C VAL A 118 45.57 -9.12 -7.25
N ASP A 119 45.50 -8.39 -8.36
CA ASP A 119 44.27 -7.71 -8.78
C ASP A 119 43.29 -8.77 -9.27
N VAL A 120 42.12 -8.83 -8.62
CA VAL A 120 41.05 -9.76 -8.95
C VAL A 120 39.81 -9.02 -9.43
N THR A 121 39.88 -7.70 -9.61
CA THR A 121 38.80 -6.84 -10.11
C THR A 121 38.09 -7.43 -11.32
N PRO A 122 38.76 -7.99 -12.35
CA PRO A 122 38.08 -8.57 -13.50
C PRO A 122 37.13 -9.74 -13.19
N ARG A 123 37.27 -10.41 -12.03
CA ARG A 123 36.33 -11.46 -11.60
C ARG A 123 35.02 -10.90 -11.07
N TYR A 124 35.02 -9.64 -10.65
CA TYR A 124 33.87 -8.95 -10.09
C TYR A 124 33.30 -7.95 -11.11
N ALA A 125 34.17 -7.30 -11.90
CA ALA A 125 33.81 -6.38 -12.98
C ALA A 125 33.32 -7.18 -14.22
N GLY A 126 32.01 -7.32 -14.32
CA GLY A 126 31.34 -8.13 -15.35
C GLY A 126 30.06 -8.82 -14.86
N CYS A 127 29.83 -8.86 -13.55
CA CYS A 127 28.58 -9.32 -12.93
C CYS A 127 27.50 -8.22 -12.83
N GLY A 128 27.49 -7.25 -13.77
CA GLY A 128 26.50 -6.18 -13.89
C GLY A 128 25.37 -6.51 -14.89
N PRO A 129 24.23 -5.80 -14.85
CA PRO A 129 23.00 -6.18 -15.55
C PRO A 129 23.16 -6.03 -17.08
N GLY A 130 23.01 -7.14 -17.82
CA GLY A 130 23.03 -7.17 -19.28
C GLY A 130 21.66 -6.88 -19.92
N PRO A 131 21.62 -6.41 -21.18
CA PRO A 131 20.46 -5.77 -21.82
C PRO A 131 19.41 -6.76 -22.32
N ALA A 132 18.16 -6.31 -22.43
CA ALA A 132 17.03 -7.11 -22.92
C ALA A 132 17.21 -7.53 -24.39
N ALA A 133 17.44 -8.82 -24.64
CA ALA A 133 16.81 -9.65 -25.67
C ALA A 133 17.44 -11.05 -25.72
N GLY A 134 16.63 -12.09 -25.47
CA GLY A 134 17.01 -13.49 -25.71
C GLY A 134 16.38 -14.48 -24.72
N LEU A 135 15.10 -14.82 -24.95
CA LEU A 135 14.42 -15.92 -24.25
C LEU A 135 15.12 -17.26 -24.56
N SER A 136 15.69 -17.93 -23.55
CA SER A 136 15.65 -19.40 -23.45
C SER A 136 15.95 -19.91 -22.03
N GLY A 137 14.89 -20.16 -21.27
CA GLY A 137 14.70 -21.32 -20.39
C GLY A 137 15.74 -21.67 -19.31
N ALA A 138 15.60 -21.10 -18.11
CA ALA A 138 15.45 -21.82 -16.83
C ALA A 138 15.39 -20.83 -15.66
N SER A 139 14.28 -20.85 -14.92
CA SER A 139 14.00 -20.00 -13.75
C SER A 139 14.85 -20.40 -12.54
N ALA A 140 15.76 -19.52 -12.10
CA ALA A 140 16.28 -19.54 -10.74
C ALA A 140 15.36 -18.67 -9.87
N ALA A 141 14.63 -19.29 -8.95
CA ALA A 141 13.67 -18.61 -8.09
C ALA A 141 14.36 -17.51 -7.27
N ALA A 142 13.86 -16.28 -7.36
CA ALA A 142 14.20 -15.19 -6.45
C ALA A 142 14.03 -15.71 -5.00
N VAL A 143 15.05 -15.54 -4.16
CA VAL A 143 14.93 -15.85 -2.72
C VAL A 143 13.85 -14.90 -2.18
N ARG A 144 12.75 -15.47 -1.68
CA ARG A 144 11.59 -14.74 -1.13
C ARG A 144 11.72 -14.74 0.39
N PRO A 145 12.43 -13.78 1.02
CA PRO A 145 12.69 -13.78 2.46
C PRO A 145 11.39 -13.76 3.29
N TRP A 146 10.31 -13.24 2.72
CA TRP A 146 8.99 -13.26 3.36
C TRP A 146 8.32 -14.63 3.36
N SER A 147 8.61 -15.56 2.44
CA SER A 147 7.82 -16.81 2.33
C SER A 147 7.87 -17.64 3.62
N GLY A 148 9.02 -17.70 4.30
CA GLY A 148 9.14 -18.36 5.60
C GLY A 148 8.45 -17.60 6.74
N LEU A 149 8.30 -16.28 6.63
CA LEU A 149 7.59 -15.45 7.62
C LEU A 149 6.08 -15.51 7.44
N LEU A 150 5.58 -15.49 6.19
CA LEU A 150 4.16 -15.67 5.89
C LEU A 150 3.66 -17.05 6.32
N ALA A 151 4.52 -18.07 6.36
CA ALA A 151 4.17 -19.38 6.92
C ALA A 151 3.98 -19.37 8.45
N LYS A 152 4.51 -18.38 9.17
CA LYS A 152 4.35 -18.23 10.63
C LYS A 152 3.03 -17.53 10.96
N ASP A 153 2.58 -17.68 12.20
CA ASP A 153 1.45 -16.92 12.71
C ASP A 153 1.74 -15.41 12.69
N ALA A 154 0.77 -14.59 12.26
CA ALA A 154 0.98 -13.16 12.09
C ALA A 154 1.33 -12.44 13.40
N ALA A 155 0.79 -12.89 14.54
CA ALA A 155 1.11 -12.30 15.85
C ALA A 155 2.55 -12.59 16.30
N SER A 156 3.22 -13.57 15.66
CA SER A 156 4.62 -13.94 15.96
C SER A 156 5.64 -13.28 15.01
N ARG A 157 5.18 -12.54 14.00
CA ARG A 157 6.06 -11.89 13.04
C ARG A 157 6.60 -10.59 13.63
N PRO A 158 7.89 -10.28 13.44
CA PRO A 158 8.37 -8.94 13.74
C PRO A 158 7.64 -7.91 12.83
N PRO A 159 7.45 -6.68 13.31
CA PRO A 159 6.98 -5.59 12.47
C PRO A 159 7.80 -5.47 11.18
N TRP A 160 7.15 -5.11 10.07
CA TRP A 160 7.82 -5.05 8.77
C TRP A 160 8.95 -4.02 8.76
N GLU A 161 8.81 -2.94 9.53
CA GLU A 161 9.81 -1.89 9.72
C GLU A 161 11.10 -2.34 10.44
N GLU A 162 11.05 -3.44 11.20
CA GLU A 162 12.23 -4.01 11.87
C GLU A 162 13.01 -4.96 10.94
N LEU A 163 12.40 -5.34 9.81
CA LEU A 163 12.99 -6.25 8.84
C LEU A 163 13.71 -5.44 7.76
N GLU A 164 15.03 -5.34 7.87
CA GLU A 164 15.87 -4.58 6.93
C GLU A 164 15.61 -4.96 5.45
N TRP A 165 15.46 -6.27 5.18
CA TRP A 165 15.19 -6.77 3.83
C TRP A 165 13.85 -6.28 3.25
N SER A 166 12.90 -5.84 4.08
CA SER A 166 11.58 -5.41 3.61
C SER A 166 11.64 -4.12 2.78
N GLU A 167 12.68 -3.30 2.97
CA GLU A 167 12.97 -2.09 2.21
C GLU A 167 13.91 -2.34 1.02
N HIS A 168 14.42 -3.57 0.85
CA HIS A 168 15.26 -3.89 -0.30
C HIS A 168 14.46 -3.78 -1.60
N PRO A 169 15.05 -3.17 -2.65
CA PRO A 169 14.41 -3.07 -3.95
C PRO A 169 14.06 -4.45 -4.52
N LEU A 170 12.83 -4.59 -4.99
CA LEU A 170 12.32 -5.74 -5.73
C LEU A 170 12.26 -5.41 -7.21
N ASP A 171 12.53 -6.40 -8.07
CA ASP A 171 12.13 -6.31 -9.46
C ASP A 171 10.60 -6.40 -9.60
N ARG A 172 10.08 -6.03 -10.76
CA ARG A 172 8.64 -5.97 -11.06
C ARG A 172 7.92 -7.30 -10.83
N GLU A 173 8.49 -8.42 -11.25
CA GLU A 173 7.85 -9.74 -11.16
C GLU A 173 7.90 -10.30 -9.74
N THR A 174 8.98 -10.01 -9.02
CA THR A 174 9.15 -10.31 -7.61
C THR A 174 8.16 -9.50 -6.76
N ALA A 175 7.96 -8.21 -7.04
CA ALA A 175 6.95 -7.38 -6.37
C ALA A 175 5.51 -7.88 -6.62
N LYS A 176 5.16 -8.25 -7.86
CA LYS A 176 3.87 -8.89 -8.17
C LYS A 176 3.68 -10.20 -7.40
N THR A 177 4.74 -10.99 -7.26
CA THR A 177 4.69 -12.25 -6.50
C THR A 177 4.51 -11.99 -5.01
N ALA A 178 5.25 -11.03 -4.43
CA ALA A 178 5.09 -10.60 -3.06
C ALA A 178 3.66 -10.13 -2.78
N ALA A 179 3.07 -9.32 -3.67
CA ALA A 179 1.70 -8.84 -3.53
C ALA A 179 0.68 -9.98 -3.48
N ARG A 180 0.79 -10.97 -4.39
CA ARG A 180 -0.08 -12.16 -4.40
C ARG A 180 0.06 -13.00 -3.13
N GLU A 181 1.28 -13.23 -2.67
CA GLU A 181 1.54 -14.02 -1.47
C GLU A 181 1.08 -13.32 -0.19
N LEU A 182 1.30 -12.00 -0.08
CA LEU A 182 0.78 -11.17 0.99
C LEU A 182 -0.75 -11.20 1.05
N TRP A 183 -1.42 -11.03 -0.09
CA TRP A 183 -2.87 -11.12 -0.16
C TRP A 183 -3.38 -12.52 0.24
N ALA A 184 -2.74 -13.58 -0.25
CA ALA A 184 -3.13 -14.95 0.07
C ALA A 184 -3.00 -15.25 1.57
N ASP A 185 -1.89 -14.86 2.19
CA ASP A 185 -1.68 -14.97 3.63
C ASP A 185 -2.71 -14.16 4.43
N HIS A 186 -2.92 -12.90 4.04
CA HIS A 186 -3.89 -12.01 4.66
C HIS A 186 -5.30 -12.58 4.61
N ALA A 187 -5.79 -13.00 3.43
CA ALA A 187 -7.09 -13.62 3.28
C ALA A 187 -7.22 -14.93 4.08
N GLN A 188 -6.18 -15.77 4.13
CA GLN A 188 -6.19 -16.98 4.92
C GLN A 188 -6.29 -16.69 6.42
N ARG A 189 -5.54 -15.69 6.89
CA ARG A 189 -5.60 -15.22 8.28
C ARG A 189 -6.97 -14.70 8.63
N LEU A 190 -7.57 -13.85 7.79
CA LEU A 190 -8.93 -13.35 8.02
C LEU A 190 -9.97 -14.46 8.08
N ARG A 191 -9.85 -15.50 7.23
CA ARG A 191 -10.71 -16.70 7.33
C ARG A 191 -10.58 -17.41 8.67
N ARG A 192 -9.38 -17.47 9.26
CA ARG A 192 -9.17 -18.09 10.58
C ARG A 192 -9.70 -17.21 11.71
N GLU A 193 -9.36 -15.93 11.70
CA GLU A 193 -9.61 -14.99 12.80
C GLU A 193 -11.07 -14.51 12.85
N ARG A 194 -11.72 -14.33 11.69
CA ARG A 194 -13.01 -13.64 11.60
C ARG A 194 -14.19 -14.53 11.21
N ALA A 195 -13.97 -15.81 10.90
CA ALA A 195 -15.06 -16.70 10.50
C ALA A 195 -16.19 -16.80 11.53
N ALA A 196 -15.85 -16.85 12.82
CA ALA A 196 -16.85 -16.89 13.89
C ALA A 196 -17.68 -15.60 13.94
N GLU A 197 -17.04 -14.45 13.75
CA GLU A 197 -17.67 -13.13 13.75
C GLU A 197 -18.60 -12.94 12.55
N VAL A 198 -18.12 -13.28 11.34
CA VAL A 198 -18.91 -13.21 10.10
C VAL A 198 -20.12 -14.14 10.16
N LYS A 199 -19.94 -15.36 10.71
CA LYS A 199 -21.04 -16.30 10.94
C LYS A 199 -22.05 -15.78 11.95
N ALA A 200 -21.59 -15.15 13.03
CA ALA A 200 -22.46 -14.53 14.04
C ALA A 200 -23.15 -13.27 13.52
N ARG A 201 -22.63 -12.68 12.44
CA ARG A 201 -23.10 -11.43 11.82
C ARG A 201 -23.08 -10.23 12.78
N ILE A 202 -22.04 -10.14 13.58
CA ILE A 202 -21.83 -9.03 14.52
C ILE A 202 -20.35 -8.67 14.50
N LEU A 203 -19.98 -7.54 13.87
CA LEU A 203 -18.61 -7.03 13.92
C LEU A 203 -18.33 -6.38 15.28
N VAL A 204 -17.15 -6.61 15.84
CA VAL A 204 -16.71 -6.01 17.10
C VAL A 204 -15.40 -5.26 16.89
N ILE A 205 -15.40 -3.96 17.18
CA ILE A 205 -14.21 -3.10 17.15
C ILE A 205 -14.15 -2.35 18.48
N GLY A 206 -13.14 -2.65 19.30
CA GLY A 206 -13.08 -2.18 20.68
C GLY A 206 -14.32 -2.64 21.46
N GLU A 207 -15.02 -1.69 22.07
CA GLU A 207 -16.26 -1.95 22.82
C GLU A 207 -17.53 -1.87 21.95
N GLN A 208 -17.40 -1.38 20.71
CA GLN A 208 -18.53 -1.16 19.81
C GLN A 208 -18.87 -2.42 19.03
N LYS A 209 -20.18 -2.61 18.77
CA LYS A 209 -20.72 -3.74 18.03
C LYS A 209 -21.57 -3.25 16.87
N MET A 210 -21.37 -3.82 15.70
CA MET A 210 -22.18 -3.60 14.51
C MET A 210 -22.80 -4.94 14.07
N PRO A 211 -24.03 -5.26 14.53
CA PRO A 211 -24.82 -6.30 13.91
C PRO A 211 -25.00 -6.01 12.42
N PHE A 212 -24.98 -7.03 11.58
CA PHE A 212 -25.27 -6.87 10.16
C PHE A 212 -26.12 -8.00 9.63
N PHE A 213 -26.75 -7.76 8.50
CA PHE A 213 -27.52 -8.75 7.77
C PHE A 213 -27.03 -8.74 6.34
N TYR A 214 -26.93 -9.90 5.70
CA TYR A 214 -26.78 -9.94 4.26
C TYR A 214 -27.46 -11.14 3.61
N THR A 215 -27.73 -10.99 2.33
CA THR A 215 -28.16 -12.04 1.39
C THR A 215 -27.23 -12.05 0.19
N VAL A 216 -27.18 -13.19 -0.51
CA VAL A 216 -26.42 -13.35 -1.75
C VAL A 216 -27.41 -13.69 -2.86
N SER A 217 -27.36 -12.94 -3.95
CA SER A 217 -28.25 -13.09 -5.11
C SER A 217 -27.44 -13.28 -6.39
N GLY A 218 -28.04 -13.95 -7.37
CA GLY A 218 -27.46 -14.15 -8.70
C GLY A 218 -26.24 -15.09 -8.73
N GLN A 219 -25.84 -15.44 -9.96
CA GLN A 219 -24.62 -16.21 -10.20
C GLN A 219 -23.40 -15.30 -9.97
N LYS A 220 -22.39 -15.84 -9.29
CA LYS A 220 -21.13 -15.12 -9.04
C LYS A 220 -20.37 -14.92 -10.37
N PRO A 221 -20.04 -13.68 -10.76
CA PRO A 221 -19.15 -13.42 -11.90
C PRO A 221 -17.70 -13.87 -11.61
N ASP A 222 -16.92 -14.14 -12.67
CA ASP A 222 -15.51 -14.55 -12.54
C ASP A 222 -14.64 -13.51 -11.83
N ALA A 223 -14.96 -12.22 -12.01
CA ALA A 223 -14.27 -11.10 -11.36
C ALA A 223 -14.65 -10.94 -9.87
N GLY A 224 -15.66 -11.66 -9.39
CA GLY A 224 -16.21 -11.52 -8.04
C GLY A 224 -17.60 -10.89 -8.01
N ARG A 225 -18.25 -10.97 -6.84
CA ARG A 225 -19.59 -10.44 -6.59
C ARG A 225 -19.57 -8.93 -6.42
N SER A 226 -20.66 -8.26 -6.78
CA SER A 226 -20.90 -6.90 -6.27
C SER A 226 -21.29 -6.92 -4.79
N LEU A 227 -21.03 -5.83 -4.06
CA LEU A 227 -21.47 -5.61 -2.69
C LEU A 227 -22.31 -4.34 -2.60
N TRP A 228 -23.47 -4.42 -1.97
CA TRP A 228 -24.41 -3.31 -1.80
C TRP A 228 -24.67 -3.07 -0.32
N ILE A 229 -24.08 -2.01 0.24
CA ILE A 229 -24.19 -1.65 1.66
C ILE A 229 -25.31 -0.62 1.82
N SER A 230 -26.35 -1.00 2.56
CA SER A 230 -27.58 -0.22 2.73
C SER A 230 -27.77 0.28 4.16
N LEU A 231 -27.58 1.58 4.36
CA LEU A 231 -27.60 2.23 5.67
C LEU A 231 -29.02 2.61 6.10
N HIS A 232 -29.42 2.19 7.31
CA HIS A 232 -30.75 2.48 7.85
C HIS A 232 -30.88 3.91 8.41
N GLY A 233 -32.12 4.41 8.47
CA GLY A 233 -32.45 5.69 9.12
C GLY A 233 -32.63 5.58 10.65
N GLY A 234 -33.31 6.56 11.26
CA GLY A 234 -33.70 6.49 12.68
C GLY A 234 -32.64 6.94 13.68
N GLY A 235 -31.70 7.79 13.27
CA GLY A 235 -30.78 8.46 14.20
C GLY A 235 -31.49 9.39 15.16
N GLY A 236 -31.05 9.39 16.42
CA GLY A 236 -31.66 10.17 17.50
C GLY A 236 -33.03 9.65 17.96
N ALA A 237 -33.56 8.59 17.32
CA ALA A 237 -34.81 7.95 17.72
C ALA A 237 -34.58 6.97 18.89
N PRO A 238 -35.63 6.59 19.63
CA PRO A 238 -35.53 5.53 20.63
C PRO A 238 -34.95 4.23 20.02
N PRO A 239 -34.17 3.43 20.78
CA PRO A 239 -33.48 2.24 20.25
C PRO A 239 -34.41 1.23 19.53
N ALA A 240 -35.65 1.09 19.99
CA ALA A 240 -36.65 0.24 19.33
C ALA A 240 -37.01 0.72 17.91
N VAL A 241 -37.11 2.04 17.71
CA VAL A 241 -37.38 2.64 16.40
C VAL A 241 -36.16 2.49 15.50
N ASN A 242 -34.96 2.77 16.01
CA ASN A 242 -33.72 2.61 15.27
C ASN A 242 -33.54 1.16 14.78
N THR A 243 -33.76 0.18 15.67
CA THR A 243 -33.72 -1.25 15.33
C THR A 243 -34.79 -1.62 14.30
N GLN A 244 -36.00 -1.08 14.41
CA GLN A 244 -37.05 -1.30 13.41
C GLN A 244 -36.68 -0.73 12.04
N GLN A 245 -35.99 0.42 11.97
CA GLN A 245 -35.48 0.95 10.69
C GLN A 245 -34.44 0.00 10.07
N TRP A 246 -33.55 -0.59 10.88
CA TRP A 246 -32.64 -1.62 10.38
C TRP A 246 -33.39 -2.85 9.84
N GLU A 247 -34.43 -3.35 10.54
CA GLU A 247 -35.24 -4.46 10.03
C GLU A 247 -35.91 -4.16 8.69
N ASN A 248 -36.39 -2.93 8.49
CA ASN A 248 -36.95 -2.48 7.21
C ASN A 248 -35.87 -2.48 6.13
N GLN A 249 -34.67 -1.97 6.46
CA GLN A 249 -33.55 -1.85 5.52
C GLN A 249 -33.13 -3.21 4.94
N LYS A 250 -33.24 -4.30 5.71
CA LYS A 250 -32.89 -5.67 5.26
C LYS A 250 -33.65 -6.15 4.02
N ARG A 251 -34.81 -5.55 3.74
CA ARG A 251 -35.72 -5.98 2.66
C ARG A 251 -36.10 -4.84 1.73
N LEU A 252 -35.44 -3.69 1.86
CA LEU A 252 -35.83 -2.48 1.16
C LEU A 252 -35.59 -2.59 -0.36
N TYR A 253 -34.44 -3.14 -0.75
CA TYR A 253 -34.08 -3.35 -2.15
C TYR A 253 -33.76 -4.81 -2.46
N ALA A 254 -33.91 -5.16 -3.74
CA ALA A 254 -33.44 -6.41 -4.31
C ALA A 254 -32.40 -6.09 -5.38
N VAL A 255 -31.28 -6.81 -5.36
CA VAL A 255 -30.20 -6.69 -6.34
C VAL A 255 -30.17 -7.96 -7.20
N PRO A 256 -30.00 -7.84 -8.53
CA PRO A 256 -30.03 -9.01 -9.43
C PRO A 256 -28.83 -9.94 -9.20
N GLU A 257 -27.69 -9.37 -8.81
CA GLU A 257 -26.45 -10.06 -8.50
C GLU A 257 -25.77 -9.35 -7.33
N GLY A 258 -25.14 -10.12 -6.46
CA GLY A 258 -24.23 -9.61 -5.44
C GLY A 258 -24.66 -9.90 -4.00
N VAL A 259 -23.88 -9.36 -3.09
CA VAL A 259 -24.14 -9.35 -1.65
C VAL A 259 -24.95 -8.10 -1.32
N TYR A 260 -26.21 -8.25 -0.91
CA TYR A 260 -26.99 -7.15 -0.33
C TYR A 260 -26.82 -7.17 1.18
N LEU A 261 -26.22 -6.12 1.74
CA LEU A 261 -25.85 -6.02 3.14
C LEU A 261 -26.49 -4.80 3.80
N ALA A 262 -27.12 -5.00 4.96
CA ALA A 262 -27.65 -3.94 5.81
C ALA A 262 -26.98 -4.01 7.20
N PRO A 263 -26.04 -3.11 7.53
CA PRO A 263 -25.48 -3.01 8.87
C PRO A 263 -26.46 -2.26 9.80
N ARG A 264 -26.43 -2.57 11.09
CA ARG A 264 -27.05 -1.77 12.15
C ARG A 264 -25.98 -0.91 12.79
N ALA A 265 -26.13 0.40 12.79
CA ALA A 265 -25.09 1.28 13.32
C ALA A 265 -24.78 0.98 14.80
N PRO A 266 -23.55 1.18 15.27
CA PRO A 266 -23.19 0.87 16.66
C PRO A 266 -23.97 1.69 17.69
N THR A 267 -24.43 2.89 17.32
CA THR A 267 -25.14 3.83 18.20
C THR A 267 -26.53 4.18 17.67
N ASP A 268 -27.36 4.76 18.55
CA ASP A 268 -28.69 5.30 18.21
C ASP A 268 -28.67 6.84 18.10
N THR A 269 -27.48 7.46 18.13
CA THR A 269 -27.32 8.92 18.09
C THR A 269 -27.72 9.50 16.73
N TRP A 270 -27.98 10.80 16.66
CA TRP A 270 -28.38 11.45 15.40
C TRP A 270 -27.31 11.33 14.29
N ASP A 271 -26.05 11.23 14.69
CA ASP A 271 -24.86 11.15 13.85
C ASP A 271 -24.35 9.71 13.60
N LEU A 272 -25.17 8.68 13.89
CA LEU A 272 -24.78 7.26 13.96
C LEU A 272 -23.86 6.74 12.82
N TRP A 273 -23.99 7.29 11.61
CA TRP A 273 -23.24 6.85 10.43
C TRP A 273 -22.03 7.71 10.07
N HIS A 274 -21.79 8.81 10.77
CA HIS A 274 -20.68 9.73 10.47
C HIS A 274 -19.81 10.10 11.67
N ARG A 275 -20.04 9.46 12.83
CA ARG A 275 -19.16 9.54 13.99
C ARG A 275 -17.74 9.06 13.70
N ASN A 276 -16.79 9.56 14.48
CA ASN A 276 -15.45 8.99 14.56
C ASN A 276 -15.53 7.49 14.93
N GLY A 277 -14.79 6.65 14.20
CA GLY A 277 -14.73 5.20 14.37
C GLY A 277 -15.63 4.40 13.41
N ILE A 278 -16.65 5.01 12.79
CA ILE A 278 -17.55 4.27 11.87
C ILE A 278 -16.82 3.76 10.61
N ASP A 279 -15.81 4.49 10.15
CA ASP A 279 -15.01 4.15 8.96
C ASP A 279 -14.32 2.80 9.11
N ALA A 280 -13.84 2.48 10.33
CA ALA A 280 -13.20 1.20 10.62
C ALA A 280 -14.16 0.01 10.47
N PHE A 281 -15.46 0.22 10.77
CA PHE A 281 -16.47 -0.80 10.54
C PHE A 281 -16.73 -1.02 9.05
N PHE A 282 -16.77 0.05 8.24
CA PHE A 282 -16.90 -0.08 6.79
C PHE A 282 -15.68 -0.78 6.19
N ASP A 283 -14.48 -0.38 6.59
CA ASP A 283 -13.23 -1.01 6.14
C ASP A 283 -13.22 -2.51 6.50
N ARG A 284 -13.59 -2.89 7.73
CA ARG A 284 -13.73 -4.30 8.17
C ARG A 284 -14.78 -5.07 7.37
N LEU A 285 -15.94 -4.47 7.18
CA LEU A 285 -17.08 -5.13 6.55
C LEU A 285 -16.81 -5.41 5.07
N ILE A 286 -16.22 -4.45 4.36
CA ILE A 286 -15.82 -4.62 2.96
C ILE A 286 -14.78 -5.73 2.85
N GLU A 287 -13.74 -5.67 3.68
CA GLU A 287 -12.66 -6.66 3.72
C GLU A 287 -13.18 -8.08 3.99
N ASP A 288 -14.11 -8.22 4.93
CA ASP A 288 -14.75 -9.51 5.22
C ASP A 288 -15.56 -10.02 4.02
N MET A 289 -16.32 -9.16 3.34
CA MET A 289 -17.10 -9.59 2.18
C MET A 289 -16.20 -9.95 0.98
N ILE A 290 -15.06 -9.28 0.80
CA ILE A 290 -14.04 -9.69 -0.19
C ILE A 290 -13.56 -11.11 0.10
N VAL A 291 -13.26 -11.44 1.36
CA VAL A 291 -12.66 -12.74 1.72
C VAL A 291 -13.67 -13.89 1.78
N PHE A 292 -14.87 -13.64 2.31
CA PHE A 292 -15.86 -14.67 2.61
C PHE A 292 -16.89 -14.87 1.51
N GLU A 293 -17.20 -13.81 0.76
CA GLU A 293 -18.21 -13.85 -0.32
C GLU A 293 -17.61 -13.61 -1.71
N ASP A 294 -16.29 -13.48 -1.81
CA ASP A 294 -15.54 -13.24 -3.05
C ASP A 294 -16.06 -11.99 -3.76
N VAL A 295 -16.26 -10.92 -2.99
CA VAL A 295 -16.63 -9.59 -3.50
C VAL A 295 -15.47 -8.98 -4.26
N ASP A 296 -15.79 -8.43 -5.43
CA ASP A 296 -14.91 -7.58 -6.20
C ASP A 296 -14.78 -6.21 -5.48
N PRO A 297 -13.57 -5.83 -5.01
CA PRO A 297 -13.37 -4.56 -4.30
C PRO A 297 -13.70 -3.33 -5.16
N ASP A 298 -13.74 -3.46 -6.48
CA ASP A 298 -14.12 -2.37 -7.39
C ASP A 298 -15.63 -2.33 -7.70
N ARG A 299 -16.43 -3.23 -7.11
CA ARG A 299 -17.90 -3.27 -7.27
C ARG A 299 -18.62 -3.21 -5.92
N VAL A 300 -18.18 -2.28 -5.07
CA VAL A 300 -18.79 -1.97 -3.77
C VAL A 300 -19.64 -0.70 -3.88
N TYR A 301 -20.91 -0.78 -3.52
CA TYR A 301 -21.89 0.29 -3.66
C TYR A 301 -22.43 0.69 -2.29
N LEU A 302 -22.50 2.00 -2.03
CA LEU A 302 -23.01 2.54 -0.77
C LEU A 302 -24.36 3.22 -1.00
N LEU A 303 -25.38 2.89 -0.23
CA LEU A 303 -26.68 3.56 -0.29
C LEU A 303 -27.28 3.74 1.09
N GLY A 304 -28.15 4.73 1.28
CA GLY A 304 -28.69 5.02 2.60
C GLY A 304 -29.90 5.93 2.56
N TYR A 305 -30.83 5.68 3.48
CA TYR A 305 -32.10 6.39 3.56
C TYR A 305 -32.23 7.18 4.87
N SER A 306 -32.73 8.42 4.82
CA SER A 306 -32.93 9.29 5.99
C SER A 306 -31.60 9.54 6.71
N ALA A 307 -31.47 9.23 8.00
CA ALA A 307 -30.18 9.28 8.71
C ALA A 307 -29.09 8.40 8.05
N GLY A 308 -29.48 7.32 7.35
CA GLY A 308 -28.57 6.56 6.49
C GLY A 308 -28.09 7.38 5.30
N GLY A 309 -28.94 8.24 4.74
CA GLY A 309 -28.58 9.23 3.72
C GLY A 309 -27.64 10.32 4.25
N ASP A 310 -27.82 10.78 5.50
CA ASP A 310 -26.86 11.66 6.18
C ASP A 310 -25.49 10.98 6.24
N GLY A 311 -25.47 9.69 6.57
CA GLY A 311 -24.28 8.82 6.52
C GLY A 311 -23.63 8.75 5.14
N VAL A 312 -24.42 8.54 4.07
CA VAL A 312 -23.90 8.51 2.70
C VAL A 312 -23.25 9.82 2.32
N TYR A 313 -23.87 10.96 2.62
CA TYR A 313 -23.27 12.27 2.33
C TYR A 313 -21.89 12.44 2.95
N GLN A 314 -21.72 11.97 4.18
CA GLN A 314 -20.50 12.15 4.98
C GLN A 314 -19.41 11.13 4.61
N VAL A 315 -19.79 9.86 4.47
CA VAL A 315 -18.85 8.75 4.28
C VAL A 315 -18.42 8.62 2.81
N ALA A 316 -19.31 8.88 1.86
CA ALA A 316 -19.00 8.76 0.44
C ALA A 316 -17.79 9.60 -0.02
N PRO A 317 -17.71 10.92 0.25
CA PRO A 317 -16.55 11.73 -0.17
C PRO A 317 -15.27 11.39 0.58
N ARG A 318 -15.33 11.06 1.88
CA ARG A 318 -14.12 10.81 2.70
C ARG A 318 -13.54 9.40 2.54
N MET A 319 -14.35 8.46 2.07
CA MET A 319 -13.96 7.08 1.73
C MET A 319 -14.16 6.81 0.23
N ALA A 320 -14.07 7.83 -0.64
CA ALA A 320 -14.42 7.74 -2.06
C ALA A 320 -13.68 6.61 -2.80
N ASP A 321 -12.48 6.27 -2.32
CA ASP A 321 -11.66 5.18 -2.83
C ASP A 321 -12.12 3.78 -2.38
N ARG A 322 -13.30 3.63 -1.78
CA ARG A 322 -13.93 2.34 -1.43
C ARG A 322 -15.14 2.01 -2.30
N TRP A 323 -15.67 2.98 -3.03
CA TRP A 323 -16.99 2.88 -3.63
C TRP A 323 -16.92 2.95 -5.15
N ALA A 324 -17.69 2.09 -5.82
CA ALA A 324 -17.94 2.15 -7.25
C ALA A 324 -18.99 3.21 -7.60
N ALA A 325 -20.02 3.34 -6.75
CA ALA A 325 -20.99 4.43 -6.77
C ALA A 325 -21.65 4.55 -5.39
N ALA A 326 -22.20 5.73 -5.09
CA ALA A 326 -22.98 5.97 -3.87
C ALA A 326 -24.34 6.59 -4.18
N ALA A 327 -25.36 6.29 -3.37
CA ALA A 327 -26.70 6.87 -3.49
C ALA A 327 -27.24 7.37 -2.15
N MET A 328 -27.53 8.67 -2.09
CA MET A 328 -28.13 9.32 -0.94
C MET A 328 -29.63 9.46 -1.15
N MET A 329 -30.44 8.98 -0.18
CA MET A 329 -31.90 9.10 -0.21
C MET A 329 -32.42 9.81 1.05
N ALA A 330 -33.15 10.92 0.86
CA ALA A 330 -33.83 11.68 1.93
C ALA A 330 -32.95 12.05 3.14
N GLY A 331 -31.65 12.23 2.94
CA GLY A 331 -30.69 12.68 3.94
C GLY A 331 -30.33 14.15 3.81
N HIS A 332 -29.47 14.62 4.71
CA HIS A 332 -28.95 15.97 4.82
C HIS A 332 -27.42 15.94 4.94
N PRO A 333 -26.68 16.76 4.17
CA PRO A 333 -25.22 16.73 4.11
C PRO A 333 -24.52 17.32 5.34
N ASN A 334 -25.25 18.06 6.16
CA ASN A 334 -24.72 18.87 7.25
C ASN A 334 -23.63 19.83 6.71
N GLU A 335 -22.42 19.79 7.26
CA GLU A 335 -21.27 20.60 6.86
C GLU A 335 -20.44 20.01 5.71
N THR A 336 -20.77 18.82 5.21
CA THR A 336 -19.90 18.11 4.28
C THR A 336 -19.79 18.77 2.90
N SER A 337 -18.69 18.49 2.21
CA SER A 337 -18.35 19.09 0.92
C SER A 337 -18.44 18.07 -0.23
N PRO A 338 -18.99 18.45 -1.41
CA PRO A 338 -19.00 17.58 -2.58
C PRO A 338 -17.62 17.40 -3.22
N LEU A 339 -16.59 18.16 -2.82
CA LEU A 339 -15.27 18.14 -3.45
C LEU A 339 -14.61 16.75 -3.45
N GLY A 340 -14.84 15.96 -2.39
CA GLY A 340 -14.31 14.58 -2.29
C GLY A 340 -14.97 13.58 -3.25
N LEU A 341 -16.08 13.95 -3.90
CA LEU A 341 -16.82 13.07 -4.82
C LEU A 341 -16.24 13.04 -6.23
N ARG A 342 -15.10 13.68 -6.50
CA ARG A 342 -14.58 13.83 -7.86
C ARG A 342 -14.57 12.51 -8.65
N ASN A 343 -14.10 11.43 -8.05
CA ASN A 343 -13.94 10.13 -8.70
C ASN A 343 -15.07 9.14 -8.35
N LEU A 344 -16.11 9.59 -7.65
CA LEU A 344 -17.19 8.76 -7.16
C LEU A 344 -18.51 9.16 -7.81
N PRO A 345 -19.08 8.33 -8.70
CA PRO A 345 -20.44 8.48 -9.18
C PRO A 345 -21.43 8.59 -8.01
N PHE A 346 -22.15 9.71 -7.94
CA PHE A 346 -23.01 10.04 -6.80
C PHE A 346 -24.46 10.31 -7.21
N ALA A 347 -25.36 9.44 -6.76
CA ALA A 347 -26.80 9.61 -6.90
C ALA A 347 -27.39 10.32 -5.67
N LEU A 348 -28.37 11.19 -5.91
CA LEU A 348 -29.03 11.99 -4.88
C LEU A 348 -30.53 12.03 -5.13
N GLN A 349 -31.33 11.63 -4.14
CA GLN A 349 -32.79 11.63 -4.28
C GLN A 349 -33.49 12.13 -3.02
N VAL A 350 -34.42 13.06 -3.19
CA VAL A 350 -35.23 13.64 -2.10
C VAL A 350 -36.63 13.93 -2.62
N GLY A 351 -37.67 13.78 -1.78
CA GLY A 351 -39.02 14.20 -2.12
C GLY A 351 -39.14 15.73 -2.16
N ALA A 352 -39.87 16.27 -3.14
CA ALA A 352 -40.09 17.72 -3.26
C ALA A 352 -40.75 18.32 -2.00
N ASP A 353 -41.57 17.53 -1.30
CA ASP A 353 -42.28 17.90 -0.08
C ASP A 353 -41.50 17.54 1.21
N ASP A 354 -40.29 16.96 1.11
CA ASP A 354 -39.40 16.71 2.26
C ASP A 354 -38.69 18.01 2.69
N GLY A 355 -39.47 18.91 3.27
CA GLY A 355 -38.98 20.19 3.82
C GLY A 355 -38.27 20.06 5.17
N GLY A 356 -38.23 18.86 5.78
CA GLY A 356 -37.54 18.65 7.05
C GLY A 356 -36.06 19.01 6.92
N TYR A 357 -35.54 19.85 7.81
CA TYR A 357 -34.17 20.37 7.76
C TYR A 357 -33.80 21.02 6.41
N ASN A 358 -34.79 21.49 5.65
CA ASN A 358 -34.63 22.01 4.28
C ASN A 358 -33.99 21.01 3.29
N ARG A 359 -34.16 19.69 3.49
CA ARG A 359 -33.55 18.66 2.64
C ARG A 359 -33.78 18.87 1.15
N ASN A 360 -35.02 19.15 0.75
CA ASN A 360 -35.37 19.44 -0.65
C ASN A 360 -34.56 20.61 -1.26
N ALA A 361 -34.49 21.75 -0.56
CA ALA A 361 -33.74 22.92 -1.01
C ALA A 361 -32.22 22.67 -1.01
N VAL A 362 -31.73 21.89 -0.04
CA VAL A 362 -30.32 21.49 0.02
C VAL A 362 -29.95 20.54 -1.12
N ALA A 363 -30.82 19.58 -1.44
CA ALA A 363 -30.68 18.70 -2.59
C ALA A 363 -30.59 19.49 -3.91
N ALA A 364 -31.48 20.46 -4.11
CA ALA A 364 -31.44 21.35 -5.28
C ALA A 364 -30.15 22.17 -5.37
N ARG A 365 -29.58 22.58 -4.23
CA ARG A 365 -28.29 23.28 -4.19
C ARG A 365 -27.13 22.32 -4.52
N TRP A 366 -27.16 21.11 -3.99
CA TRP A 366 -26.16 20.08 -4.29
C TRP A 366 -26.17 19.67 -5.77
N GLU A 367 -27.34 19.57 -6.39
CA GLU A 367 -27.47 19.35 -7.84
C GLU A 367 -26.72 20.43 -8.63
N LYS A 368 -26.94 21.71 -8.31
CA LYS A 368 -26.25 22.82 -8.97
C LYS A 368 -24.74 22.77 -8.73
N ASN A 369 -24.32 22.51 -7.49
CA ASN A 369 -22.89 22.42 -7.13
C ASN A 369 -22.20 21.28 -7.90
N LEU A 370 -22.79 20.09 -7.96
CA LEU A 370 -22.25 18.95 -8.69
C LEU A 370 -22.23 19.21 -10.20
N ALA A 371 -23.28 19.83 -10.75
CA ALA A 371 -23.33 20.23 -12.15
C ALA A 371 -22.25 21.26 -12.50
N ASP A 372 -22.00 22.24 -11.63
CA ASP A 372 -20.95 23.25 -11.83
C ASP A 372 -19.54 22.65 -11.69
N LEU A 373 -19.34 21.73 -10.73
CA LEU A 373 -18.08 21.00 -10.55
C LEU A 373 -17.78 20.10 -11.75
N HIS A 374 -18.77 19.32 -12.23
CA HIS A 374 -18.64 18.50 -13.43
C HIS A 374 -18.37 19.35 -14.67
N ARG A 375 -19.02 20.52 -14.82
CA ARG A 375 -18.75 21.44 -15.94
C ARG A 375 -17.29 21.95 -15.94
N GLN A 376 -16.70 22.14 -14.76
CA GLN A 376 -15.31 22.58 -14.59
C GLN A 376 -14.30 21.43 -14.72
N ASP A 377 -14.72 20.21 -14.43
CA ASP A 377 -13.91 18.98 -14.51
C ASP A 377 -14.77 17.87 -15.16
N PRO A 378 -14.89 17.84 -16.51
CA PRO A 378 -15.82 16.93 -17.22
C PRO A 378 -15.53 15.44 -17.01
N GLY A 379 -14.35 15.08 -16.51
CA GLY A 379 -13.98 13.72 -16.13
C GLY A 379 -14.25 13.37 -14.67
N GLY A 380 -14.91 14.24 -13.90
CA GLY A 380 -15.20 14.04 -12.49
C GLY A 380 -16.60 14.49 -12.09
N TYR A 381 -17.01 14.14 -10.87
CA TYR A 381 -18.32 14.48 -10.30
C TYR A 381 -19.51 13.97 -11.14
N GLU A 382 -19.39 12.77 -11.71
CA GLU A 382 -20.53 12.08 -12.33
C GLU A 382 -21.67 11.98 -11.31
N HIS A 383 -22.85 12.49 -11.67
CA HIS A 383 -23.96 12.60 -10.72
C HIS A 383 -25.31 12.39 -11.38
N TRP A 384 -26.25 11.92 -10.57
CA TRP A 384 -27.65 11.81 -10.95
C TRP A 384 -28.54 12.26 -9.81
N VAL A 385 -29.30 13.33 -10.03
CA VAL A 385 -30.15 13.93 -9.01
C VAL A 385 -31.63 13.84 -9.39
N ARG A 386 -32.48 13.50 -8.41
CA ARG A 386 -33.93 13.51 -8.54
C ARG A 386 -34.59 14.14 -7.32
N ILE A 387 -35.24 15.28 -7.54
CA ILE A 387 -36.23 15.84 -6.62
C ILE A 387 -37.59 15.32 -7.07
N ARG A 388 -38.25 14.50 -6.23
CA ARG A 388 -39.46 13.76 -6.62
C ARG A 388 -40.71 14.55 -6.27
N GLU A 389 -41.38 15.08 -7.30
CA GLU A 389 -42.64 15.82 -7.16
C GLU A 389 -43.73 15.00 -6.46
N GLY A 390 -44.44 15.63 -5.53
CA GLY A 390 -45.52 15.01 -4.75
C GLY A 390 -45.07 13.93 -3.75
N LYS A 391 -43.76 13.80 -3.50
CA LYS A 391 -43.20 12.89 -2.49
C LYS A 391 -42.70 13.67 -1.29
N GLY A 392 -43.00 13.16 -0.10
CA GLY A 392 -42.43 13.62 1.16
C GLY A 392 -41.15 12.87 1.52
N HIS A 393 -40.90 12.71 2.82
CA HIS A 393 -39.71 11.99 3.32
C HIS A 393 -39.63 10.54 2.84
N TRP A 394 -40.78 9.87 2.71
CA TRP A 394 -40.89 8.56 2.07
C TRP A 394 -41.26 8.71 0.59
N MET A 395 -40.45 8.13 -0.30
CA MET A 395 -40.58 8.27 -1.75
C MET A 395 -41.19 7.03 -2.42
N ASP A 396 -41.94 6.20 -1.69
CA ASP A 396 -42.62 4.99 -2.21
C ASP A 396 -41.70 3.97 -2.91
N ARG A 397 -40.41 3.93 -2.50
CA ARG A 397 -39.34 3.15 -3.13
C ARG A 397 -39.03 3.53 -4.57
N GLU A 398 -39.52 4.65 -5.07
CA GLU A 398 -39.11 5.14 -6.39
C GLU A 398 -37.60 5.45 -6.42
N ASP A 399 -37.01 5.72 -5.26
CA ASP A 399 -35.57 5.85 -5.09
C ASP A 399 -34.76 4.59 -5.48
N ALA A 400 -35.39 3.43 -5.63
CA ALA A 400 -34.75 2.22 -6.15
C ALA A 400 -34.21 2.39 -7.59
N GLU A 401 -34.65 3.42 -8.33
CA GLU A 401 -34.09 3.79 -9.63
C GLU A 401 -32.57 4.09 -9.60
N ALA A 402 -32.02 4.45 -8.44
CA ALA A 402 -30.57 4.63 -8.30
C ALA A 402 -29.79 3.32 -8.55
N LEU A 403 -30.32 2.16 -8.15
CA LEU A 403 -29.58 0.89 -8.22
C LEU A 403 -29.14 0.53 -9.66
N PRO A 404 -30.02 0.51 -10.67
CA PRO A 404 -29.58 0.25 -12.05
C PRO A 404 -28.72 1.37 -12.65
N TRP A 405 -28.76 2.60 -12.11
CA TRP A 405 -27.82 3.65 -12.50
C TRP A 405 -26.43 3.39 -11.90
N MET A 406 -26.36 3.10 -10.60
CA MET A 406 -25.12 2.77 -9.88
C MET A 406 -24.41 1.55 -10.47
N ALA A 407 -25.17 0.51 -10.85
CA ALA A 407 -24.63 -0.75 -11.40
C ALA A 407 -23.85 -0.59 -12.70
N LYS A 408 -23.90 0.58 -13.36
CA LYS A 408 -23.12 0.89 -14.56
C LYS A 408 -21.66 1.23 -14.25
N PHE A 409 -21.35 1.49 -12.98
CA PHE A 409 -20.04 1.96 -12.55
C PHE A 409 -19.27 0.88 -11.83
N THR A 410 -17.96 0.93 -12.04
CA THR A 410 -16.92 0.17 -11.33
C THR A 410 -15.94 1.22 -10.81
N ARG A 411 -15.39 1.00 -9.61
CA ARG A 411 -14.42 1.91 -9.01
C ARG A 411 -13.19 2.01 -9.91
N GLU A 412 -12.65 3.21 -10.05
CA GLU A 412 -11.30 3.44 -10.58
C GLU A 412 -10.34 3.56 -9.36
N PRO A 413 -9.58 2.52 -9.02
CA PRO A 413 -8.74 2.50 -7.82
C PRO A 413 -7.53 3.44 -7.89
N TRP A 414 -7.07 3.83 -9.08
CA TRP A 414 -5.92 4.73 -9.28
C TRP A 414 -6.23 5.84 -10.29
N PRO A 415 -7.19 6.72 -9.97
CA PRO A 415 -7.65 7.74 -10.91
C PRO A 415 -6.53 8.74 -11.19
N GLU A 416 -6.48 9.26 -12.41
CA GLU A 416 -5.44 10.22 -12.82
C GLU A 416 -5.45 11.49 -11.97
N ARG A 417 -6.60 11.89 -11.44
CA ARG A 417 -6.73 13.09 -10.61
C ARG A 417 -7.53 12.81 -9.36
N VAL A 418 -7.03 13.31 -8.23
CA VAL A 418 -7.63 13.14 -6.90
C VAL A 418 -7.88 14.52 -6.31
N VAL A 419 -9.06 14.69 -5.72
CA VAL A 419 -9.40 15.84 -4.86
C VAL A 419 -9.76 15.26 -3.50
N TRP A 420 -8.85 15.40 -2.56
CA TRP A 420 -8.99 14.89 -1.21
C TRP A 420 -9.34 16.03 -0.27
N LYS A 421 -10.62 16.12 0.10
CA LYS A 421 -11.12 17.10 1.06
C LYS A 421 -11.35 16.44 2.41
N GLN A 422 -10.68 16.93 3.45
CA GLN A 422 -10.91 16.48 4.82
C GLN A 422 -12.20 17.06 5.41
N ASP A 423 -12.78 16.31 6.34
CA ASP A 423 -13.94 16.69 7.16
C ASP A 423 -13.59 16.55 8.65
N ASP A 424 -14.60 16.63 9.52
CA ASP A 424 -14.50 16.44 10.97
C ASP A 424 -13.81 15.12 11.37
N VAL A 425 -14.01 14.05 10.59
CA VAL A 425 -13.25 12.80 10.66
C VAL A 425 -12.09 12.86 9.67
N VAL A 426 -10.89 13.10 10.21
CA VAL A 426 -9.66 13.16 9.43
C VAL A 426 -9.19 11.76 9.05
N ARG A 427 -8.90 11.55 7.76
CA ARG A 427 -8.36 10.30 7.20
C ARG A 427 -6.88 10.48 6.82
N GLY A 428 -6.11 9.40 6.92
CA GLY A 428 -4.68 9.39 6.57
C GLY A 428 -4.36 8.95 5.15
N GLN A 429 -5.35 8.45 4.39
CA GLN A 429 -5.15 8.00 3.01
C GLN A 429 -6.43 8.13 2.19
N LEU A 430 -6.30 8.53 0.92
CA LEU A 430 -7.34 8.49 -0.10
C LEU A 430 -6.70 8.17 -1.47
N TYR A 431 -7.15 7.09 -2.12
CA TYR A 431 -6.54 6.55 -3.34
C TYR A 431 -5.04 6.30 -3.13
N TRP A 432 -4.22 6.88 -4.02
CA TRP A 432 -2.76 6.82 -4.03
C TRP A 432 -2.10 7.97 -3.25
N LEU A 433 -2.85 8.72 -2.44
CA LEU A 433 -2.34 9.77 -1.57
C LEU A 433 -2.43 9.36 -0.10
N ALA A 434 -1.37 9.58 0.66
CA ALA A 434 -1.35 9.45 2.11
C ALA A 434 -0.76 10.70 2.78
N ALA A 435 -1.17 10.98 4.00
CA ALA A 435 -0.64 12.05 4.83
C ALA A 435 -0.88 11.71 6.30
N ASP A 436 0.00 12.18 7.19
CA ASP A 436 -0.13 11.95 8.63
C ASP A 436 -1.37 12.69 9.16
N PRO A 437 -2.41 11.99 9.67
CA PRO A 437 -3.59 12.62 10.24
C PRO A 437 -3.28 13.62 11.36
N ALA A 438 -2.18 13.41 12.11
CA ALA A 438 -1.76 14.32 13.18
C ALA A 438 -1.23 15.65 12.65
N GLN A 439 -0.87 15.73 11.37
CA GLN A 439 -0.33 16.91 10.71
C GLN A 439 -1.31 17.54 9.71
N LEU A 440 -2.47 16.94 9.51
CA LEU A 440 -3.52 17.45 8.63
C LEU A 440 -4.48 18.37 9.38
N GLY A 441 -4.77 19.53 8.80
CA GLY A 441 -5.89 20.34 9.25
C GLY A 441 -7.23 19.63 8.98
N GLN A 442 -8.22 19.80 9.88
CA GLN A 442 -9.57 19.21 9.75
C GLN A 442 -10.34 19.61 8.47
N ARG A 443 -9.85 20.60 7.73
CA ARG A 443 -10.43 21.06 6.46
C ARG A 443 -9.41 21.11 5.33
N ALA A 444 -8.27 20.43 5.54
CA ALA A 444 -7.20 20.36 4.57
C ALA A 444 -7.72 19.80 3.24
N GLU A 445 -7.10 20.27 2.17
CA GLU A 445 -7.40 19.88 0.82
C GLU A 445 -6.10 19.51 0.13
N ILE A 446 -6.08 18.34 -0.49
CA ILE A 446 -4.96 17.88 -1.32
C ILE A 446 -5.52 17.60 -2.70
N ARG A 447 -4.95 18.23 -3.72
CA ARG A 447 -5.28 17.99 -5.13
C ARG A 447 -4.04 17.41 -5.79
N ALA A 448 -4.20 16.28 -6.44
CA ALA A 448 -3.10 15.68 -7.18
C ALA A 448 -3.56 15.23 -8.56
N SER A 449 -2.67 15.29 -9.54
CA SER A 449 -2.90 14.77 -10.88
C SER A 449 -1.65 14.11 -11.44
N ARG A 450 -1.83 13.02 -12.16
CA ARG A 450 -0.78 12.26 -12.83
C ARG A 450 -0.93 12.38 -14.35
N ASP A 451 0.16 12.74 -15.00
CA ASP A 451 0.34 12.70 -16.46
C ASP A 451 1.62 11.91 -16.79
N GLY A 452 1.46 10.68 -17.26
CA GLY A 452 2.57 9.77 -17.51
C GLY A 452 3.42 9.53 -16.25
N GLN A 453 4.69 9.95 -16.31
CA GLN A 453 5.68 9.84 -15.23
C GLN A 453 5.68 11.05 -14.28
N ARG A 454 4.80 12.03 -14.50
CA ARG A 454 4.74 13.26 -13.72
C ARG A 454 3.51 13.29 -12.83
N ILE A 455 3.70 13.68 -11.57
CA ILE A 455 2.64 13.89 -10.59
C ILE A 455 2.72 15.33 -10.10
N ASP A 456 1.68 16.12 -10.35
CA ASP A 456 1.52 17.44 -9.73
C ASP A 456 0.69 17.29 -8.47
N VAL A 457 1.16 17.84 -7.34
CA VAL A 457 0.47 17.81 -6.04
C VAL A 457 0.46 19.19 -5.42
N GLU A 458 -0.73 19.62 -5.03
CA GLU A 458 -0.98 20.87 -4.32
C GLU A 458 -1.76 20.57 -3.05
N SER A 459 -1.50 21.33 -2.01
CA SER A 459 -2.29 21.24 -0.80
C SER A 459 -2.52 22.60 -0.17
N ALA A 460 -3.71 22.74 0.41
CA ALA A 460 -4.04 23.70 1.43
C ALA A 460 -4.22 22.96 2.76
N GLY A 461 -3.29 23.12 3.70
CA GLY A 461 -3.37 22.51 5.04
C GLY A 461 -2.64 21.18 5.24
N ALA A 462 -1.81 20.74 4.28
CA ALA A 462 -0.82 19.67 4.47
C ALA A 462 0.59 20.18 4.10
N ARG A 463 1.58 19.90 4.96
CA ARG A 463 2.99 20.22 4.69
C ARG A 463 3.77 19.08 4.06
N GLN A 464 3.28 17.86 4.24
CA GLN A 464 3.92 16.65 3.74
C GLN A 464 2.84 15.72 3.21
N VAL A 465 3.10 15.13 2.05
CA VAL A 465 2.23 14.15 1.41
C VAL A 465 3.10 12.99 0.93
N THR A 466 2.60 11.78 1.12
CA THR A 466 3.17 10.55 0.57
C THR A 466 2.38 10.13 -0.65
N ILE A 467 3.09 9.97 -1.76
CA ILE A 467 2.56 9.43 -3.01
C ILE A 467 2.82 7.93 -3.01
N LEU A 468 1.75 7.14 -3.07
CA LEU A 468 1.80 5.68 -3.12
C LEU A 468 1.72 5.23 -4.59
N LEU A 469 2.58 4.32 -5.00
CA LEU A 469 2.79 4.00 -6.41
C LEU A 469 2.76 2.50 -6.69
N ARG A 470 2.27 2.15 -7.88
CA ARG A 470 2.26 0.78 -8.39
C ARG A 470 2.47 0.77 -9.91
N ASP A 471 2.97 -0.35 -10.42
CA ASP A 471 3.35 -0.50 -11.84
C ASP A 471 2.20 -0.36 -12.84
N ASP A 472 0.96 -0.61 -12.41
CA ASP A 472 -0.23 -0.43 -13.27
C ASP A 472 -0.58 1.06 -13.50
N PHE A 473 -0.06 1.94 -12.65
CA PHE A 473 -0.35 3.38 -12.65
C PHE A 473 0.80 4.22 -13.21
N ILE A 474 2.04 3.84 -12.91
CA ILE A 474 3.26 4.56 -13.32
C ILE A 474 4.41 3.56 -13.53
N ASP A 475 5.31 3.85 -14.47
CA ASP A 475 6.46 2.97 -14.74
C ASP A 475 7.57 3.22 -13.70
N LEU A 476 7.69 2.31 -12.74
CA LEU A 476 8.65 2.41 -11.64
C LEU A 476 10.09 2.08 -12.05
N ASP A 477 10.33 1.63 -13.29
CA ASP A 477 11.69 1.47 -13.82
C ASP A 477 12.25 2.77 -14.43
N ARG A 478 11.42 3.81 -14.48
CA ARG A 478 11.77 5.13 -14.99
C ARG A 478 11.67 6.18 -13.88
N PRO A 479 12.40 7.30 -13.99
CA PRO A 479 12.24 8.41 -13.05
C PRO A 479 10.79 8.88 -12.97
N VAL A 480 10.30 9.04 -11.76
CA VAL A 480 9.04 9.69 -11.42
C VAL A 480 9.34 11.12 -11.01
N VAL A 481 8.63 12.07 -11.60
CA VAL A 481 8.78 13.51 -11.29
C VAL A 481 7.57 13.95 -10.49
N ILE A 482 7.79 14.48 -9.28
CA ILE A 482 6.74 15.05 -8.46
C ILE A 482 6.96 16.56 -8.38
N THR A 483 5.95 17.33 -8.76
CA THR A 483 5.98 18.79 -8.70
C THR A 483 4.91 19.32 -7.76
N SER A 484 5.18 20.49 -7.21
CA SER A 484 4.22 21.26 -6.43
C SER A 484 4.39 22.74 -6.75
N ARG A 485 3.30 23.41 -7.15
CA ARG A 485 3.31 24.84 -7.53
C ARG A 485 4.40 25.17 -8.57
N GLY A 486 4.56 24.29 -9.55
CA GLY A 486 5.57 24.41 -10.62
C GLY A 486 7.01 24.09 -10.20
N ARG A 487 7.29 23.71 -8.95
CA ARG A 487 8.63 23.31 -8.48
C ARG A 487 8.74 21.79 -8.37
N THR A 488 9.83 21.22 -8.86
CA THR A 488 10.15 19.80 -8.63
C THR A 488 10.50 19.58 -7.17
N VAL A 489 9.71 18.74 -6.49
CA VAL A 489 9.92 18.34 -5.09
C VAL A 489 10.50 16.92 -4.98
N HIS A 490 10.43 16.14 -6.05
CA HIS A 490 11.11 14.86 -6.20
C HIS A 490 11.36 14.53 -7.67
N GLU A 491 12.49 13.92 -7.97
CA GLU A 491 12.79 13.31 -9.27
C GLU A 491 13.72 12.11 -9.04
N GLY A 492 13.29 10.92 -9.45
CA GLY A 492 14.09 9.71 -9.30
C GLY A 492 13.33 8.43 -9.56
N VAL A 493 14.06 7.33 -9.68
CA VAL A 493 13.47 5.98 -9.74
C VAL A 493 12.98 5.63 -8.34
N VAL A 494 11.72 5.19 -8.24
CA VAL A 494 11.12 4.80 -6.96
C VAL A 494 11.23 3.29 -6.81
N PRO A 495 11.92 2.79 -5.76
CA PRO A 495 12.08 1.35 -5.59
C PRO A 495 10.75 0.69 -5.27
N ARG A 496 10.58 -0.54 -5.78
CA ARG A 496 9.53 -1.43 -5.32
C ARG A 496 10.00 -2.08 -4.03
N THR A 497 9.25 -2.03 -2.95
CA THR A 497 9.63 -2.66 -1.68
C THR A 497 8.53 -3.56 -1.14
N PHE A 498 8.93 -4.61 -0.42
CA PHE A 498 7.97 -5.48 0.26
C PHE A 498 7.22 -4.70 1.34
N ARG A 499 7.91 -3.78 2.03
CA ARG A 499 7.34 -2.94 3.07
C ARG A 499 6.19 -2.09 2.55
N ALA A 500 6.34 -1.44 1.40
CA ALA A 500 5.27 -0.64 0.81
C ALA A 500 4.01 -1.48 0.53
N LEU A 501 4.18 -2.69 0.00
CA LEU A 501 3.07 -3.64 -0.24
C LEU A 501 2.39 -4.07 1.07
N ALA A 502 3.19 -4.40 2.09
CA ALA A 502 2.67 -4.88 3.36
C ALA A 502 1.95 -3.76 4.16
N GLU A 503 2.51 -2.54 4.19
CA GLU A 503 1.89 -1.37 4.83
C GLU A 503 0.59 -0.97 4.14
N SER A 504 0.57 -0.91 2.80
CA SER A 504 -0.64 -0.57 2.05
C SER A 504 -1.74 -1.62 2.18
N LEU A 505 -1.40 -2.91 2.16
CA LEU A 505 -2.35 -3.99 2.45
C LEU A 505 -2.87 -3.91 3.88
N GLY A 506 -2.00 -3.67 4.86
CA GLY A 506 -2.40 -3.54 6.27
C GLY A 506 -3.30 -2.34 6.53
N ALA A 507 -3.07 -1.22 5.83
CA ALA A 507 -3.87 -0.01 5.96
C ALA A 507 -5.24 -0.13 5.30
N ARG A 508 -5.34 -0.83 4.16
CA ARG A 508 -6.56 -0.81 3.33
C ARG A 508 -7.31 -2.14 3.26
N GLY A 509 -6.66 -3.28 3.43
CA GLY A 509 -7.31 -4.59 3.28
C GLY A 509 -7.85 -4.84 1.86
N ASP A 510 -7.25 -4.21 0.85
CA ASP A 510 -7.75 -4.16 -0.52
C ASP A 510 -6.60 -4.45 -1.51
N PRO A 511 -6.67 -5.54 -2.29
CA PRO A 511 -5.60 -5.91 -3.23
C PRO A 511 -5.40 -4.88 -4.36
N GLN A 512 -6.42 -4.09 -4.70
CA GLN A 512 -6.31 -3.02 -5.70
C GLN A 512 -5.61 -1.77 -5.14
N LEU A 513 -5.51 -1.64 -3.82
CA LEU A 513 -4.80 -0.55 -3.15
C LEU A 513 -3.49 -1.02 -2.50
N MET A 514 -2.90 -2.12 -3.01
CA MET A 514 -1.54 -2.53 -2.69
C MET A 514 -0.54 -1.77 -3.56
N PHE A 515 0.28 -0.94 -2.94
CA PHE A 515 1.27 -0.09 -3.59
C PHE A 515 2.68 -0.61 -3.31
N CYS A 516 3.48 -0.83 -4.35
CA CYS A 516 4.84 -1.33 -4.21
C CYS A 516 5.89 -0.23 -4.09
N GLY A 517 5.58 1.02 -4.46
CA GLY A 517 6.46 2.17 -4.30
C GLY A 517 5.82 3.24 -3.41
N ARG A 518 6.64 4.05 -2.77
CA ARG A 518 6.18 5.23 -2.02
C ARG A 518 7.22 6.36 -2.07
N VAL A 519 6.75 7.59 -2.14
CA VAL A 519 7.60 8.78 -2.04
C VAL A 519 6.93 9.82 -1.14
N THR A 520 7.60 10.20 -0.07
CA THR A 520 7.15 11.29 0.80
C THR A 520 7.82 12.59 0.39
N VAL A 521 7.01 13.61 0.08
CA VAL A 521 7.49 14.94 -0.33
C VAL A 521 7.03 16.02 0.62
N SER A 522 7.91 16.99 0.87
CA SER A 522 7.55 18.23 1.56
C SER A 522 6.99 19.23 0.56
N LEU A 523 5.83 19.79 0.86
CA LEU A 523 5.17 20.77 0.01
C LEU A 523 5.64 22.19 0.36
N PRO A 524 5.82 23.08 -0.64
CA PRO A 524 6.10 24.49 -0.38
C PRO A 524 5.02 25.11 0.50
N ALA A 525 5.41 26.03 1.39
CA ALA A 525 4.46 26.79 2.20
C ALA A 525 3.49 27.60 1.31
N GLU A 526 2.29 27.84 1.84
CA GLU A 526 1.24 28.57 1.13
C GLU A 526 1.59 30.01 0.78
#